data_AF-A0A8S2PWF5-F1
#
_entry.id   AF-A0A8S2PWF5-F1
#
_cell.length_a   1.000
_cell.length_b   1.000
_cell.length_c   1.000
_cell.angle_alpha   90.00
_cell.angle_beta   90.00
_cell.angle_gamma   90.00
#
_symmetry.space_group_name_H-M   'P 1'
#
loop_
_entity.id
_entity.type
_entity.pdbx_description
1 polymer ?
#
loop_
_entity_poly.entity_id
_entity_poly.type
_entity_poly.pdbx_seq_one_letter_code
_entity_poly.pdbx_strand_id
1 'polypeptide(L)'
;MLKDLVATGRYDTSDDFTVVIQPFLTETKIPRTDKPGNPIDFSYFAPDCFHFSGKGHSITALSLWNNMLEPVEQKQTFWHKGEALECPTEEHPYFFTSKNSVGVSKWKKTTNFPVKESAVPF
;
A
#
# COMPACT_ATOMS: atom_id res chain seq x y z
N MET A 1 -11.63 0.06 -16.40
CA MET A 1 -11.32 -1.37 -16.12
C MET A 1 -10.85 -1.48 -14.65
N LEU A 2 -11.33 -2.48 -13.90
CA LEU A 2 -11.32 -2.61 -12.42
C LEU A 2 -12.03 -1.49 -11.64
N LYS A 3 -11.59 -0.22 -11.72
CA LYS A 3 -12.26 0.90 -11.02
C LYS A 3 -13.74 1.01 -11.42
N ASP A 4 -14.02 0.98 -12.71
CA ASP A 4 -15.39 1.01 -13.23
C ASP A 4 -16.22 -0.20 -12.77
N LEU A 5 -15.59 -1.37 -12.66
CA LEU A 5 -16.25 -2.61 -12.21
C LEU A 5 -16.67 -2.48 -10.74
N VAL A 6 -15.79 -1.97 -9.88
CA VAL A 6 -16.10 -1.71 -8.47
C VAL A 6 -17.18 -0.64 -8.35
N ALA A 7 -17.10 0.43 -9.15
CA ALA A 7 -18.08 1.52 -9.14
C ALA A 7 -19.49 1.12 -9.60
N THR A 8 -19.68 -0.07 -10.19
CA THR A 8 -21.04 -0.57 -10.51
C THR A 8 -21.91 -0.86 -9.28
N GLY A 9 -21.31 -0.98 -8.09
CA GLY A 9 -22.02 -1.34 -6.86
C GLY A 9 -22.42 -2.82 -6.77
N ARG A 10 -22.06 -3.65 -7.76
CA ARG A 10 -22.43 -5.08 -7.80
C ARG A 10 -21.88 -5.93 -6.64
N TYR A 11 -20.94 -5.39 -5.88
CA TYR A 11 -20.31 -6.06 -4.74
C TYR A 11 -20.77 -5.48 -3.39
N ASP A 12 -21.56 -4.41 -3.40
CA ASP A 12 -22.02 -3.71 -2.19
C ASP A 12 -23.48 -4.05 -1.85
N THR A 13 -23.95 -5.24 -2.28
CA THR A 13 -25.33 -5.71 -2.16
C THR A 13 -25.62 -6.47 -0.86
N SER A 14 -24.58 -6.83 -0.10
CA SER A 14 -24.69 -7.47 1.21
C SER A 14 -23.85 -6.72 2.24
N ASP A 15 -24.06 -7.01 3.52
CA ASP A 15 -23.33 -6.39 4.63
C ASP A 15 -22.04 -7.14 5.00
N ASP A 16 -21.80 -8.31 4.40
CA ASP A 16 -20.67 -9.21 4.68
C ASP A 16 -19.59 -9.24 3.59
N PHE A 17 -19.80 -8.54 2.48
CA PHE A 17 -18.86 -8.50 1.36
C PHE A 17 -18.83 -7.14 0.67
N THR A 18 -17.64 -6.73 0.23
CA THR A 18 -17.41 -5.57 -0.61
C THR A 18 -16.04 -5.68 -1.30
N VAL A 19 -15.80 -4.85 -2.32
CA VAL A 19 -14.53 -4.81 -3.07
C VAL A 19 -13.95 -3.41 -3.01
N VAL A 20 -12.66 -3.33 -2.67
CA VAL A 20 -11.92 -2.08 -2.57
C VAL A 20 -10.64 -2.19 -3.39
N ILE A 21 -10.38 -1.20 -4.25
CA ILE A 21 -9.13 -1.11 -5.00
C ILE A 21 -8.01 -0.62 -4.07
N GLN A 22 -6.84 -1.24 -4.18
CA GLN A 22 -5.62 -0.83 -3.48
C GLN A 22 -4.65 -0.19 -4.50
N PRO A 23 -4.67 1.14 -4.70
CA PRO A 23 -4.01 1.77 -5.85
C PRO A 23 -2.50 1.99 -5.71
N PHE A 24 -1.81 1.42 -4.71
CA PHE A 24 -0.39 1.67 -4.42
C PHE A 24 0.61 1.33 -5.56
N LEU A 25 0.18 0.71 -6.66
CA LEU A 25 1.00 0.49 -7.87
C LEU A 25 0.68 1.44 -9.03
N THR A 26 -0.32 2.32 -8.91
CA THR A 26 -0.81 3.14 -10.04
C THR A 26 0.16 4.27 -10.42
N GLU A 27 0.84 4.86 -9.45
CA GLU A 27 1.84 5.93 -9.66
C GLU A 27 3.26 5.49 -9.26
N THR A 28 3.47 4.17 -9.17
CA THR A 28 4.76 3.58 -8.82
C THR A 28 5.83 3.91 -9.85
N LYS A 29 7.02 4.25 -9.37
CA LYS A 29 8.23 4.50 -10.18
C LYS A 29 9.23 3.38 -9.98
N ILE A 30 10.09 3.15 -10.98
CA ILE A 30 11.21 2.21 -10.87
C ILE A 30 12.09 2.64 -9.69
N PRO A 31 12.38 1.73 -8.73
CA PRO A 31 13.20 2.07 -7.59
C PRO A 31 14.62 2.37 -7.99
N ARG A 32 15.22 3.32 -7.28
CA ARG A 32 16.59 3.77 -7.52
C ARG A 32 17.35 3.91 -6.20
N THR A 33 18.65 3.71 -6.27
CA THR A 33 19.56 3.83 -5.13
C THR A 33 19.87 5.30 -4.84
N ASP A 34 20.27 5.61 -3.61
CA ASP A 34 20.66 6.98 -3.22
C ASP A 34 22.11 7.33 -3.58
N LYS A 35 22.75 6.50 -4.43
CA LYS A 35 24.12 6.73 -4.93
C LYS A 35 24.15 7.86 -5.96
N PRO A 36 25.30 8.54 -6.15
CA PRO A 36 25.46 9.53 -7.22
C PRO A 36 25.03 8.98 -8.59
N GLY A 37 24.27 9.77 -9.35
CA GLY A 37 23.69 9.36 -10.62
C GLY A 37 22.37 8.57 -10.52
N ASN A 38 21.90 8.27 -9.29
CA ASN A 38 20.59 7.68 -9.02
C ASN A 38 20.30 6.41 -9.87
N PRO A 39 21.19 5.41 -9.91
CA PRO A 39 21.00 4.22 -10.74
C PRO A 39 19.81 3.39 -10.24
N ILE A 40 19.21 2.61 -11.15
CA ILE A 40 18.13 1.67 -10.83
C ILE A 40 18.61 0.69 -9.74
N ASP A 41 17.77 0.47 -8.73
CA ASP A 41 18.02 -0.55 -7.71
C ASP A 41 17.44 -1.88 -8.15
N PHE A 42 18.26 -2.68 -8.84
CA PHE A 42 17.87 -4.00 -9.33
C PHE A 42 17.59 -5.01 -8.21
N SER A 43 17.95 -4.72 -6.95
CA SER A 43 17.70 -5.66 -5.85
C SER A 43 16.21 -5.81 -5.51
N TYR A 44 15.33 -4.96 -6.05
CA TYR A 44 13.87 -5.09 -5.94
C TYR A 44 13.26 -6.06 -6.98
N PHE A 45 14.04 -6.52 -7.96
CA PHE A 45 13.58 -7.37 -9.05
C PHE A 45 14.25 -8.76 -8.98
N ALA A 46 13.53 -9.77 -9.45
CA ALA A 46 14.03 -11.12 -9.65
C ALA A 46 15.09 -11.16 -10.78
N PRO A 47 15.81 -12.27 -10.97
CA PRO A 47 16.85 -12.38 -12.00
C PRO A 47 16.37 -12.09 -13.44
N ASP A 48 15.08 -12.26 -13.73
CA ASP A 48 14.47 -11.91 -15.02
C ASP A 48 14.23 -10.41 -15.22
N CYS A 49 14.53 -9.58 -14.22
CA CYS A 49 14.36 -8.14 -14.20
C CYS A 49 12.91 -7.66 -14.39
N PHE A 50 11.93 -8.55 -14.19
CA PHE A 50 10.51 -8.27 -14.38
C PHE A 50 9.71 -8.54 -13.11
N HIS A 51 9.82 -9.74 -12.54
CA HIS A 51 9.13 -10.07 -11.31
C HIS A 51 9.78 -9.37 -10.11
N PHE A 52 9.02 -9.20 -9.03
CA PHE A 52 9.58 -8.73 -7.77
C PHE A 52 10.52 -9.79 -7.17
N SER A 53 11.62 -9.32 -6.58
CA SER A 53 12.42 -10.15 -5.67
C SER A 53 11.70 -10.30 -4.32
N GLY A 54 12.30 -11.03 -3.38
CA GLY A 54 11.85 -11.02 -1.98
C GLY A 54 11.73 -9.59 -1.41
N LYS A 55 12.72 -8.73 -1.67
CA LYS A 55 12.69 -7.31 -1.28
C LYS A 55 11.53 -6.54 -1.92
N GLY A 56 11.27 -6.78 -3.21
CA GLY A 56 10.15 -6.19 -3.94
C GLY A 56 8.78 -6.63 -3.39
N HIS A 57 8.63 -7.92 -3.09
CA HIS A 57 7.43 -8.44 -2.45
C HIS A 57 7.24 -7.87 -1.03
N SER A 58 8.29 -7.78 -0.22
CA SER A 58 8.20 -7.23 1.13
C SER A 58 7.70 -5.78 1.14
N ILE A 59 8.24 -4.92 0.28
CA ILE A 59 7.83 -3.51 0.27
C ILE A 59 6.42 -3.32 -0.30
N THR A 60 6.04 -4.08 -1.32
CA THR A 60 4.69 -3.98 -1.90
C THR A 60 3.62 -4.60 -1.01
N ALA A 61 3.95 -5.63 -0.23
CA ALA A 61 3.08 -6.17 0.81
C ALA A 61 2.86 -5.15 1.94
N LEU A 62 3.91 -4.41 2.32
CA LEU A 62 3.81 -3.34 3.30
C LEU A 62 2.90 -2.21 2.82
N SER A 63 3.08 -1.75 1.58
CA SER A 63 2.22 -0.71 1.01
C SER A 63 0.78 -1.20 0.87
N LEU A 64 0.53 -2.46 0.52
CA LEU A 64 -0.80 -3.06 0.54
C LEU A 64 -1.43 -3.02 1.93
N TRP A 65 -0.67 -3.41 2.96
CA TRP A 65 -1.13 -3.40 4.35
C TRP A 65 -1.56 -2.00 4.79
N ASN A 66 -0.70 -1.02 4.59
CA ASN A 66 -0.98 0.37 4.93
C ASN A 66 -2.18 0.90 4.13
N ASN A 67 -2.31 0.52 2.86
CA ASN A 67 -3.44 0.92 2.02
C ASN A 67 -4.79 0.37 2.52
N MET A 68 -4.81 -0.81 3.15
CA MET A 68 -6.01 -1.32 3.83
C MET A 68 -6.39 -0.53 5.09
N LEU A 69 -5.43 0.20 5.67
CA LEU A 69 -5.62 1.08 6.83
C LEU A 69 -5.85 2.55 6.44
N GLU A 70 -5.95 2.86 5.15
CA GLU A 70 -6.31 4.20 4.66
C GLU A 70 -7.76 4.26 4.16
N PRO A 71 -8.54 5.32 4.46
CA PRO A 71 -9.87 5.52 3.89
C PRO A 71 -9.86 5.48 2.36
N VAL A 72 -10.94 4.98 1.73
CA VAL A 72 -10.99 4.72 0.26
C VAL A 72 -10.54 5.91 -0.60
N GLU A 73 -10.93 7.14 -0.25
CA GLU A 73 -10.58 8.37 -0.99
C GLU A 73 -9.20 8.95 -0.63
N GLN A 74 -8.48 8.32 0.31
CA GLN A 74 -7.20 8.79 0.85
C GLN A 74 -6.09 7.75 0.72
N LYS A 75 -6.35 6.69 -0.05
CA LYS A 75 -5.40 5.61 -0.31
C LYS A 75 -4.18 6.13 -1.08
N GLN A 76 -2.99 5.77 -0.63
CA GLN A 76 -1.76 6.05 -1.34
C GLN A 76 -1.72 5.35 -2.71
N THR A 77 -1.14 6.01 -3.70
CA THR A 77 -1.10 5.56 -5.10
C THR A 77 0.27 5.02 -5.51
N PHE A 78 1.25 5.06 -4.61
CA PHE A 78 2.61 4.58 -4.79
C PHE A 78 3.17 4.00 -3.49
N TRP A 79 4.17 3.14 -3.58
CA TRP A 79 4.92 2.63 -2.43
C TRP A 79 6.14 3.52 -2.14
N HIS A 80 6.60 3.49 -0.89
CA HIS A 80 7.75 4.29 -0.46
C HIS A 80 8.93 3.42 -0.02
N LYS A 81 10.17 3.82 -0.36
CA LYS A 81 11.36 3.25 0.30
C LYS A 81 11.35 3.63 1.78
N GLY A 82 11.56 2.67 2.68
CA GLY A 82 11.56 2.91 4.12
C GLY A 82 10.18 3.26 4.69
N GLU A 83 9.09 2.87 4.00
CA GLU A 83 7.73 3.00 4.52
C GLU A 83 7.63 2.33 5.90
N ALA A 84 6.94 2.97 6.84
CA ALA A 84 6.69 2.39 8.15
C ALA A 84 5.45 1.50 8.11
N LEU A 85 5.43 0.45 8.93
CA LEU A 85 4.22 -0.33 9.16
C LEU A 85 3.20 0.50 9.92
N GLU A 86 2.01 0.68 9.33
CA GLU A 86 0.88 1.29 10.01
C GLU A 86 0.14 0.27 10.87
N CYS A 87 -0.30 0.72 12.04
CA CYS A 87 -1.09 -0.05 12.98
C CYS A 87 -2.51 0.54 13.05
N PRO A 88 -3.55 -0.30 13.21
CA PRO A 88 -4.89 0.18 13.53
C PRO A 88 -4.90 1.03 14.81
N THR A 89 -5.84 1.97 14.90
CA THR A 89 -6.03 2.81 16.09
C THR A 89 -7.30 2.39 16.84
N GLU A 90 -7.49 2.85 18.07
CA GLU A 90 -8.75 2.62 18.79
C GLU A 90 -9.95 3.29 18.11
N GLU A 91 -9.75 4.43 17.43
CA GLU A 91 -10.79 5.12 16.65
C GLU A 91 -11.13 4.37 15.34
N HIS A 92 -10.12 3.72 14.74
CA HIS A 92 -10.24 2.96 13.49
C HIS A 92 -9.58 1.58 13.62
N PRO A 93 -10.24 0.61 14.29
CA PRO A 93 -9.66 -0.70 14.59
C PRO A 93 -9.79 -1.72 13.46
N TYR A 94 -10.46 -1.38 12.36
CA TYR A 94 -10.75 -2.27 11.24
C TYR A 94 -10.21 -1.72 9.92
N PHE A 95 -10.05 -2.58 8.91
CA PHE A 95 -9.71 -2.15 7.56
C PHE A 95 -10.80 -1.26 6.96
N PHE A 96 -10.36 -0.31 6.14
CA PHE A 96 -11.25 0.61 5.45
C PHE A 96 -11.87 -0.04 4.22
N THR A 97 -13.19 0.08 4.14
CA THR A 97 -14.07 -0.40 3.09
C THR A 97 -14.89 0.74 2.49
N SER A 98 -15.66 0.44 1.44
CA SER A 98 -16.63 1.39 0.88
C SER A 98 -17.68 1.85 1.92
N LYS A 99 -17.95 1.04 2.95
CA LYS A 99 -19.01 1.26 3.94
C LYS A 99 -18.57 2.06 5.17
N ASN A 100 -17.28 2.06 5.52
CA ASN A 100 -16.76 2.74 6.73
C ASN A 100 -15.77 3.89 6.43
N SER A 101 -15.63 4.29 5.16
CA SER A 101 -14.72 5.39 4.77
C SER A 101 -15.40 6.76 4.70
N VAL A 102 -16.73 6.84 4.76
CA VAL A 102 -17.48 8.10 4.64
C VAL A 102 -17.38 8.91 5.93
N GLY A 103 -17.07 10.20 5.83
CA GLY A 103 -17.05 11.12 6.97
C GLY A 103 -15.75 11.12 7.81
N VAL A 104 -14.75 10.34 7.40
CA VAL A 104 -13.41 10.33 8.03
C VAL A 104 -12.63 11.59 7.63
N SER A 105 -13.01 12.72 8.23
CA SER A 105 -12.45 14.06 7.96
C SER A 105 -11.11 14.33 8.66
N LYS A 106 -10.64 13.41 9.51
CA LYS A 106 -9.43 13.58 10.34
C LYS A 106 -8.47 12.38 10.31
N TRP A 107 -8.48 11.57 9.25
CA TRP A 107 -7.45 10.54 9.11
C TRP A 107 -6.08 11.21 9.02
N LYS A 108 -5.23 10.93 10.01
CA LYS A 108 -3.81 11.28 9.99
C LYS A 108 -3.07 9.96 10.07
N LYS A 109 -2.22 9.68 9.08
CA LYS A 109 -1.28 8.56 9.14
C LYS A 109 -0.53 8.63 10.48
N THR A 110 -0.73 7.65 11.35
CA THR A 110 0.01 7.53 12.60
C THR A 110 1.38 6.96 12.31
N THR A 111 2.28 7.78 11.76
CA THR A 111 3.67 7.41 11.53
C THR A 111 4.43 7.49 12.85
N ASN A 112 4.53 6.41 13.62
CA ASN A 112 5.34 6.44 14.85
C ASN A 112 6.05 5.11 15.19
N PHE A 113 6.46 4.34 14.18
CA PHE A 113 7.45 3.29 14.40
C PHE A 113 8.60 3.43 13.39
N PRO A 114 9.80 3.84 13.84
CA PRO A 114 10.99 3.72 12.99
C PRO A 114 11.22 2.23 12.74
N VAL A 115 11.05 1.80 11.49
CA VAL A 115 11.50 0.49 11.07
C VAL A 115 13.02 0.50 11.20
N LYS A 116 13.56 -0.20 12.20
CA LYS A 116 14.97 -0.57 12.17
C LYS A 116 15.11 -1.47 10.95
N GLU A 117 15.92 -1.07 9.98
CA GLU A 117 16.43 -1.99 8.95
C GLU A 117 17.19 -3.10 9.68
N SER A 118 16.48 -4.14 10.12
CA SER A 118 17.10 -5.43 10.30
C SER A 118 17.42 -5.89 8.90
N ALA A 119 18.71 -5.95 8.58
CA ALA A 119 19.22 -6.66 7.43
C ALA A 119 18.73 -8.11 7.52
N VAL A 120 17.56 -8.39 6.96
CA VAL A 120 17.16 -9.74 6.61
C VAL A 120 17.94 -10.04 5.34
N PRO A 121 18.93 -10.95 5.37
CA PRO A 121 19.62 -11.33 4.17
C PRO A 121 18.61 -12.11 3.31
N PHE A 122 18.15 -11.49 2.24
CA PHE A 122 17.60 -12.20 1.09
C PHE A 122 18.69 -12.28 0.04
#